data_AF-A0A944CD54-F1
#
_entry.id   AF-A0A944CD54-F1
#
_cell.length_a   1.000
_cell.length_b   1.000
_cell.length_c   1.000
_cell.angle_alpha   90.00
_cell.angle_beta   90.00
_cell.angle_gamma   90.00
#
_symmetry.space_group_name_H-M   'P 1'
#
loop_
_entity.id
_entity.type
_entity.pdbx_description
1 polymer ?
#
loop_
_entity_poly.entity_id
_entity_poly.type
_entity_poly.pdbx_seq_one_letter_code
_entity_poly.pdbx_strand_id
1 'polypeptide(L)'
;MFRPLLALLAAVLLALTTGHSPAWSEARKKDVAVGDFKIVNTGGFVEEDGIRRSLATDTTMGTVKLSRVPGTNDILLKIGGSSIELFSMEKGLATFFWNPEDTNLLHGNDILNLSAKNSLEDVSAWAARIDWPDLGKVTLVLFNYDPGSYGGFLISNPPEKTVVRQMEFHQLHGPRHRADNLFNYNRPEHRR
;
A
#
# COMPACT_ATOMS: atom_id res chain seq x y z
N MET A 1 2.04 14.03 -23.63
CA MET A 1 0.86 13.15 -23.88
C MET A 1 0.76 12.18 -22.73
N PHE A 2 -0.20 12.37 -21.82
CA PHE A 2 -0.37 11.51 -20.63
C PHE A 2 -1.09 10.22 -21.04
N ARG A 3 -0.51 9.06 -20.71
CA ARG A 3 -1.12 7.74 -20.94
C ARG A 3 -1.97 7.34 -19.73
N PRO A 4 -3.18 6.79 -19.93
CA PRO A 4 -4.06 6.37 -18.83
C PRO A 4 -3.50 5.15 -18.08
N LEU A 5 -3.73 5.09 -16.77
CA LEU A 5 -3.16 4.12 -15.81
C LEU A 5 -3.37 2.64 -16.18
N LEU A 6 -4.44 2.31 -16.91
CA LEU A 6 -4.69 0.96 -17.43
C LEU A 6 -3.59 0.51 -18.41
N ALA A 7 -3.08 1.43 -19.23
CA ALA A 7 -1.95 1.17 -20.12
C ALA A 7 -0.61 1.18 -19.36
N LEU A 8 -0.48 1.94 -18.27
CA LEU A 8 0.75 2.01 -17.49
C LEU A 8 0.93 0.77 -16.60
N LEU A 9 -0.14 0.26 -15.99
CA LEU A 9 -0.12 -0.99 -15.22
C LEU A 9 -0.06 -2.23 -16.11
N ALA A 10 -0.74 -2.24 -17.27
CA ALA A 10 -0.66 -3.36 -18.21
C ALA A 10 0.68 -3.41 -18.99
N ALA A 11 1.34 -2.27 -19.24
CA ALA A 11 2.66 -2.26 -19.90
C ALA A 11 3.79 -2.76 -18.98
N VAL A 12 3.63 -2.68 -17.65
CA VAL A 12 4.55 -3.29 -16.66
C VAL A 12 4.61 -4.82 -16.82
N LEU A 13 3.57 -5.44 -17.39
CA LEU A 13 3.35 -6.88 -17.35
C LEU A 13 3.96 -7.69 -18.49
N LEU A 14 4.46 -7.08 -19.56
CA LEU A 14 5.06 -7.84 -20.68
C LEU A 14 6.58 -8.03 -20.59
N ALA A 15 7.28 -7.34 -19.68
CA ALA A 15 8.75 -7.32 -19.66
C ALA A 15 9.41 -8.26 -18.62
N LEU A 16 8.65 -8.94 -17.76
CA LEU A 16 9.19 -9.80 -16.69
C LEU A 16 9.04 -11.32 -16.94
N THR A 17 8.68 -11.73 -18.16
CA THR A 17 8.40 -13.14 -18.47
C THR A 17 9.63 -13.94 -18.90
N THR A 18 10.71 -13.98 -18.10
CA THR A 18 11.72 -15.05 -18.25
C THR A 18 12.34 -15.40 -16.89
N GLY A 19 11.59 -16.15 -16.08
CA GLY A 19 12.11 -16.80 -14.89
C GLY A 19 11.37 -18.11 -14.66
N HIS A 20 11.90 -19.20 -15.19
CA HIS A 20 11.41 -20.55 -14.90
C HIS A 20 11.71 -20.88 -13.43
N SER A 21 10.67 -20.97 -12.59
CA SER A 21 10.81 -21.50 -11.23
C SER A 21 10.53 -23.01 -11.22
N PRO A 22 11.42 -23.86 -10.67
CA PRO A 22 11.25 -25.30 -10.66
C PRO A 22 10.16 -25.74 -9.67
N ALA A 23 9.43 -26.79 -10.04
CA ALA A 23 8.37 -27.39 -9.28
C ALA A 23 8.91 -28.28 -8.15
N TRP A 24 8.86 -27.79 -6.90
CA TRP A 24 8.78 -28.64 -5.71
C TRP A 24 7.70 -28.06 -4.79
N SER A 25 6.59 -28.77 -4.69
CA SER A 25 5.38 -28.39 -3.95
C SER A 25 5.39 -29.06 -2.58
N GLU A 26 6.13 -28.50 -1.63
CA GLU A 26 5.68 -28.56 -0.24
C GLU A 26 4.34 -27.82 -0.16
N ALA A 27 3.40 -28.32 0.65
CA ALA A 27 2.08 -27.73 0.80
C ALA A 27 2.21 -26.24 1.19
N ARG A 28 2.11 -25.33 0.21
CA ARG A 28 2.07 -23.89 0.47
C ARG A 28 0.90 -23.67 1.42
N LYS A 29 1.19 -23.28 2.67
CA LYS A 29 0.19 -22.62 3.51
C LYS A 29 -0.43 -21.54 2.63
N LYS A 30 -1.73 -21.60 2.38
CA LYS A 30 -2.38 -20.67 1.46
C LYS A 30 -2.32 -19.27 2.07
N ASP A 31 -2.02 -18.27 1.26
CA ASP A 31 -2.11 -16.86 1.67
C ASP A 31 -3.47 -16.60 2.33
N VAL A 32 -3.50 -15.87 3.46
CA VAL A 32 -4.77 -15.51 4.11
C VAL A 32 -5.29 -14.23 3.45
N ALA A 33 -6.46 -14.30 2.82
CA ALA A 33 -7.00 -13.17 2.09
C ALA A 33 -7.29 -11.97 3.02
N VAL A 34 -6.80 -10.79 2.65
CA VAL A 34 -7.18 -9.51 3.28
C VAL A 34 -8.40 -8.94 2.55
N GLY A 35 -8.38 -8.96 1.22
CA GLY A 35 -9.51 -8.54 0.40
C GLY A 35 -9.12 -8.09 -1.00
N ASP A 36 -10.15 -7.73 -1.78
CA ASP A 36 -10.01 -7.09 -3.08
C ASP A 36 -10.30 -5.60 -2.93
N PHE A 37 -9.40 -4.78 -3.47
CA PHE A 37 -9.40 -3.33 -3.29
C PHE A 37 -9.37 -2.62 -4.63
N LYS A 38 -10.13 -1.54 -4.70
CA LYS A 38 -10.03 -0.53 -5.74
C LYS A 38 -9.00 0.50 -5.30
N ILE A 39 -8.00 0.73 -6.13
CA ILE A 39 -7.00 1.78 -5.90
C ILE A 39 -7.39 3.01 -6.70
N VAL A 40 -7.37 4.16 -6.03
CA VAL A 40 -7.48 5.49 -6.64
C VAL A 40 -6.25 6.31 -6.31
N ASN A 41 -5.79 7.12 -7.26
CA ASN A 41 -4.80 8.15 -6.97
C ASN A 41 -5.53 9.37 -6.41
N THR A 42 -5.18 9.80 -5.21
CA THR A 42 -5.85 10.92 -4.53
C THR A 42 -5.02 12.21 -4.58
N GLY A 43 -3.74 12.10 -4.88
CA GLY A 43 -2.83 13.23 -4.96
C GLY A 43 -1.41 12.83 -5.31
N GLY A 44 -0.56 13.83 -5.48
CA GLY A 44 0.85 13.62 -5.80
C GLY A 44 1.54 14.91 -6.19
N PHE A 45 2.85 14.83 -6.31
CA PHE A 45 3.66 15.89 -6.89
C PHE A 45 4.84 15.32 -7.67
N VAL A 46 5.36 16.15 -8.55
CA VAL A 46 6.69 16.00 -9.15
C VAL A 46 7.50 17.21 -8.72
N GLU A 47 8.71 16.96 -8.25
CA GLU A 47 9.69 17.99 -7.94
C GLU A 47 10.91 17.77 -8.82
N GLU A 48 11.31 18.82 -9.54
CA GLU A 48 12.40 18.83 -10.51
C GLU A 48 13.06 20.20 -10.39
N ASP A 49 14.38 20.25 -10.23
CA ASP A 49 15.14 21.49 -10.00
C ASP A 49 14.62 22.34 -8.82
N GLY A 50 14.11 21.67 -7.76
CA GLY A 50 13.51 22.33 -6.59
C GLY A 50 12.12 22.94 -6.84
N ILE A 51 11.59 22.80 -8.05
CA ILE A 51 10.26 23.30 -8.42
C ILE A 51 9.25 22.17 -8.27
N ARG A 52 8.35 22.31 -7.29
CA ARG A 52 7.27 21.35 -7.04
C ARG A 52 6.03 21.68 -7.88
N ARG A 53 5.49 20.66 -8.55
CA ARG A 53 4.24 20.72 -9.32
C ARG A 53 3.31 19.61 -8.89
N SER A 54 2.06 19.95 -8.57
CA SER A 54 1.05 18.94 -8.26
C SER A 54 0.81 18.02 -9.46
N LEU A 55 0.69 16.73 -9.20
CA LEU A 55 0.20 15.77 -10.18
C LEU A 55 -1.33 15.86 -10.22
N ALA A 56 -1.87 15.90 -11.44
CA ALA A 56 -3.32 15.81 -11.62
C ALA A 56 -3.85 14.53 -10.95
N THR A 57 -4.92 14.67 -10.17
CA THR A 57 -5.67 13.54 -9.64
C THR A 57 -6.16 12.71 -10.83
N ASP A 58 -5.69 11.48 -10.93
CA ASP A 58 -6.11 10.56 -11.98
C ASP A 58 -7.34 9.79 -11.50
N THR A 59 -8.43 9.87 -12.28
CA THR A 59 -9.65 9.12 -12.00
C THR A 59 -9.55 7.66 -12.42
N THR A 60 -8.46 7.27 -13.08
CA THR A 60 -8.23 5.89 -13.48
C THR A 60 -8.03 5.02 -12.24
N MET A 61 -8.80 3.94 -12.20
CA MET A 61 -8.90 3.05 -11.06
C MET A 61 -8.24 1.71 -11.38
N GLY A 62 -7.44 1.20 -10.44
CA GLY A 62 -6.90 -0.16 -10.48
C GLY A 62 -7.64 -1.10 -9.54
N THR A 63 -7.53 -2.41 -9.76
CA THR A 63 -7.96 -3.41 -8.78
C THR A 63 -6.76 -4.21 -8.32
N VAL A 64 -6.65 -4.41 -7.02
CA VAL A 64 -5.62 -5.25 -6.40
C VAL A 64 -6.23 -6.24 -5.44
N LYS A 65 -5.51 -7.33 -5.23
CA LYS A 65 -5.78 -8.27 -4.16
C LYS A 65 -4.67 -8.18 -3.13
N LEU A 66 -5.06 -8.01 -1.87
CA LEU A 66 -4.15 -8.06 -0.74
C LEU A 66 -4.33 -9.39 -0.01
N SER A 67 -3.24 -10.00 0.42
CA SER A 67 -3.24 -11.21 1.24
C SER A 67 -2.07 -11.18 2.22
N ARG A 68 -2.20 -11.85 3.36
CA ARG A 68 -1.09 -12.05 4.29
C ARG A 68 -0.20 -13.18 3.80
N VAL A 69 1.12 -12.93 3.83
CA VAL A 69 2.11 -13.98 3.60
C VAL A 69 2.04 -14.97 4.79
N PRO A 70 1.95 -16.28 4.54
CA PRO A 70 1.78 -17.26 5.61
C PRO A 70 2.94 -17.26 6.62
N GLY A 71 2.61 -17.10 7.90
CA GLY A 71 3.59 -17.14 8.99
C GLY A 71 4.39 -15.87 9.18
N THR A 72 4.09 -14.80 8.43
CA THR A 72 4.70 -13.47 8.60
C THR A 72 3.62 -12.41 8.75
N ASN A 73 4.04 -11.18 9.06
CA ASN A 73 3.16 -10.01 9.06
C ASN A 73 3.13 -9.31 7.70
N ASP A 74 3.75 -9.86 6.67
CA ASP A 74 3.94 -9.21 5.37
C ASP A 74 2.68 -9.27 4.51
N ILE A 75 2.62 -8.38 3.53
CA ILE A 75 1.48 -8.27 2.61
C ILE A 75 1.91 -8.66 1.22
N LEU A 76 1.22 -9.63 0.64
CA LEU A 76 1.30 -9.95 -0.77
C LEU A 76 0.26 -9.12 -1.53
N LEU A 77 0.73 -8.19 -2.36
CA LEU A 77 -0.08 -7.40 -3.26
C LEU A 77 -0.07 -8.04 -4.65
N LYS A 78 -1.24 -8.40 -5.17
CA LYS A 78 -1.40 -8.91 -6.54
C LYS A 78 -2.13 -7.89 -7.40
N ILE A 79 -1.55 -7.54 -8.54
CA ILE A 79 -2.09 -6.55 -9.48
C ILE A 79 -1.76 -6.96 -10.92
N GLY A 80 -2.79 -7.05 -11.77
CA GLY A 80 -2.65 -7.37 -13.19
C GLY A 80 -1.97 -8.71 -13.51
N GLY A 81 -1.81 -9.63 -12.55
CA GLY A 81 -1.07 -10.90 -12.73
C GLY A 81 0.34 -10.87 -12.12
N SER A 82 0.85 -9.71 -11.72
CA SER A 82 2.08 -9.55 -10.96
C SER A 82 1.82 -9.72 -9.46
N SER A 83 2.85 -10.14 -8.73
CA SER A 83 2.84 -10.24 -7.26
C SER A 83 4.02 -9.46 -6.68
N ILE A 84 3.75 -8.60 -5.70
CA ILE A 84 4.73 -7.80 -4.99
C ILE A 84 4.56 -8.11 -3.50
N GLU A 85 5.64 -8.57 -2.86
CA GLU A 85 5.67 -8.75 -1.42
C GLU A 85 6.10 -7.44 -0.75
N LEU A 86 5.26 -6.93 0.14
CA LEU A 86 5.49 -5.74 0.95
C LEU A 86 5.90 -6.19 2.35
N PHE A 87 7.13 -5.87 2.73
CA PHE A 87 7.70 -6.26 4.01
C PHE A 87 7.20 -5.33 5.11
N SER A 88 6.79 -5.92 6.23
CA SER A 88 6.36 -5.20 7.42
C SER A 88 7.47 -4.30 7.96
N MET A 89 7.09 -3.08 8.32
CA MET A 89 8.00 -2.07 8.86
C MET A 89 7.93 -2.09 10.39
N GLU A 90 9.04 -2.40 11.05
CA GLU A 90 9.12 -2.52 12.52
C GLU A 90 8.69 -1.25 13.25
N LYS A 91 9.04 -0.08 12.71
CA LYS A 91 8.69 1.23 13.25
C LYS A 91 7.53 1.90 12.51
N GLY A 92 6.62 1.09 11.97
CA GLY A 92 5.45 1.57 11.25
C GLY A 92 5.81 2.57 10.15
N LEU A 93 5.06 3.67 10.08
CA LEU A 93 5.27 4.73 9.09
C LEU A 93 6.33 5.76 9.51
N ALA A 94 6.83 5.73 10.74
CA ALA A 94 7.75 6.75 11.26
C ALA A 94 9.11 6.80 10.54
N THR A 95 9.53 5.69 9.92
CA THR A 95 10.79 5.63 9.15
C THR A 95 10.62 6.01 7.69
N PHE A 96 9.39 6.34 7.26
CA PHE A 96 9.11 6.72 5.90
C PHE A 96 8.99 8.24 5.77
N PHE A 97 9.66 8.81 4.76
CA PHE A 97 9.61 10.24 4.48
C PHE A 97 9.06 10.48 3.08
N TRP A 98 8.00 11.28 2.97
CA TRP A 98 7.33 11.61 1.71
C TRP A 98 7.17 13.11 1.43
N ASN A 99 7.59 13.96 2.37
CA ASN A 99 7.55 15.43 2.29
C ASN A 99 6.21 16.01 1.81
N PRO A 100 5.17 16.06 2.66
CA PRO A 100 3.85 16.55 2.26
C PRO A 100 3.71 18.10 2.27
N GLU A 101 4.76 18.84 2.64
CA GLU A 101 4.73 20.30 2.75
C GLU A 101 4.29 20.98 1.44
N ASP A 102 3.50 22.04 1.53
CA ASP A 102 2.94 22.77 0.37
C ASP A 102 2.19 21.88 -0.65
N THR A 103 1.67 20.74 -0.21
CA THR A 103 0.85 19.82 -1.04
C THR A 103 -0.48 19.48 -0.38
N ASN A 104 -1.35 18.83 -1.15
CA ASN A 104 -2.60 18.24 -0.66
C ASN A 104 -2.44 16.75 -0.25
N LEU A 105 -1.21 16.27 -0.09
CA LEU A 105 -0.97 14.93 0.42
C LEU A 105 -1.36 14.84 1.90
N LEU A 106 -1.59 13.62 2.39
CA LEU A 106 -1.79 13.36 3.81
C LEU A 106 -0.52 13.73 4.57
N HIS A 107 -0.68 14.61 5.56
CA HIS A 107 0.34 14.90 6.54
C HIS A 107 0.39 13.79 7.59
N GLY A 108 1.50 13.72 8.33
CA GLY A 108 1.62 12.76 9.44
C GLY A 108 0.43 12.85 10.40
N ASN A 109 0.03 14.08 10.78
CA ASN A 109 -1.11 14.29 11.68
C ASN A 109 -2.45 13.82 11.08
N ASP A 110 -2.65 13.94 9.77
CA ASP A 110 -3.87 13.42 9.13
C ASP A 110 -3.94 11.91 9.27
N ILE A 111 -2.82 11.22 9.04
CA ILE A 111 -2.72 9.76 9.18
C ILE A 111 -2.96 9.34 10.64
N LEU A 112 -2.41 10.08 11.61
CA LEU A 112 -2.65 9.81 13.04
C LEU A 112 -4.13 9.96 13.42
N ASN A 113 -4.76 11.04 12.95
CA ASN A 113 -6.18 11.29 13.18
C ASN A 113 -7.06 10.21 12.55
N LEU A 114 -6.77 9.82 11.31
CA LEU A 114 -7.51 8.76 10.61
C LEU A 114 -7.32 7.39 11.29
N SER A 115 -6.12 7.11 11.78
CA SER A 115 -5.76 5.82 12.39
C SER A 115 -6.07 5.68 13.87
N ALA A 116 -6.55 6.75 14.51
CA ALA A 116 -6.71 6.83 15.96
C ALA A 116 -5.43 6.38 16.71
N LYS A 117 -4.26 6.76 16.19
CA LYS A 117 -2.94 6.49 16.77
C LYS A 117 -2.30 7.76 17.31
N ASN A 118 -1.42 7.59 18.29
CA ASN A 118 -0.70 8.70 18.91
C ASN A 118 0.68 8.92 18.28
N SER A 119 1.19 7.95 17.52
CA SER A 119 2.50 8.03 16.86
C SER A 119 2.48 7.32 15.50
N LEU A 120 3.35 7.75 14.58
CA LEU A 120 3.49 7.11 13.28
C LEU A 120 4.14 5.72 13.40
N GLU A 121 4.82 5.44 14.51
CA GLU A 121 5.38 4.12 14.82
C GLU A 121 4.27 3.08 15.03
N ASP A 122 3.13 3.50 15.57
CA ASP A 122 1.97 2.65 15.82
C ASP A 122 1.09 2.42 14.57
N VAL A 123 1.37 3.13 13.48
CA VAL A 123 0.67 2.96 12.20
C VAL A 123 1.30 1.80 11.46
N SER A 124 0.59 0.66 11.37
CA SER A 124 1.08 -0.51 10.65
C SER A 124 1.34 -0.18 9.18
N ALA A 125 2.58 -0.41 8.75
CA ALA A 125 3.04 -0.11 7.41
C ALA A 125 3.86 -1.26 6.81
N TRP A 126 3.83 -1.34 5.48
CA TRP A 126 4.57 -2.31 4.68
C TRP A 126 5.20 -1.60 3.50
N ALA A 127 6.39 -2.03 3.08
CA ALA A 127 7.10 -1.42 1.98
C ALA A 127 7.77 -2.44 1.04
N ALA A 128 7.89 -2.06 -0.22
CA ALA A 128 8.74 -2.76 -1.18
C ALA A 128 9.40 -1.77 -2.14
N ARG A 129 10.58 -2.12 -2.62
CA ARG A 129 11.24 -1.43 -3.72
C ARG A 129 10.95 -2.17 -5.01
N ILE A 130 10.39 -1.46 -6.00
CA ILE A 130 10.00 -2.01 -7.28
C ILE A 130 10.60 -1.18 -8.42
N ASP A 131 10.97 -1.84 -9.51
CA ASP A 131 11.34 -1.14 -10.74
C ASP A 131 10.06 -0.70 -11.45
N TRP A 132 9.93 0.60 -11.69
CA TRP A 132 8.77 1.22 -12.30
C TRP A 132 9.12 1.80 -13.67
N PRO A 133 8.32 1.52 -14.72
CA PRO A 133 8.57 2.06 -16.05
C PRO A 133 8.63 3.59 -16.04
N ASP A 134 9.63 4.15 -16.70
CA ASP A 134 9.86 5.60 -16.86
C ASP A 134 10.12 6.39 -15.56
N LEU A 135 9.98 5.77 -14.38
CA LEU A 135 10.28 6.37 -13.07
C LEU A 135 11.47 5.73 -12.36
N GLY A 136 11.98 4.60 -12.87
CA GLY A 136 13.07 3.85 -12.27
C GLY A 136 12.65 3.18 -10.97
N LYS A 137 13.56 3.08 -10.00
CA LYS A 137 13.28 2.43 -8.72
C LYS A 137 12.36 3.29 -7.86
N VAL A 138 11.21 2.75 -7.50
CA VAL A 138 10.24 3.39 -6.60
C VAL A 138 10.06 2.57 -5.34
N THR A 139 9.78 3.25 -4.23
CA THR A 139 9.34 2.62 -3.00
C THR A 139 7.82 2.71 -2.96
N LEU A 140 7.16 1.56 -2.95
CA LEU A 140 5.75 1.44 -2.64
C LEU A 140 5.61 1.23 -1.13
N VAL A 141 4.84 2.09 -0.48
CA VAL A 141 4.43 1.95 0.92
C VAL A 141 2.93 1.79 0.97
N LEU A 142 2.49 0.83 1.78
CA LEU A 142 1.10 0.60 2.15
C LEU A 142 1.00 0.79 3.66
N PHE A 143 0.00 1.51 4.13
CA PHE A 143 -0.26 1.67 5.56
C PHE A 143 -1.74 1.49 5.86
N ASN A 144 -2.02 0.96 7.05
CA ASN A 144 -3.38 0.76 7.51
C ASN A 144 -3.79 1.92 8.44
N TYR A 145 -4.88 2.60 8.11
CA TYR A 145 -5.44 3.64 8.96
C TYR A 145 -6.84 3.31 9.48
N ASP A 146 -7.48 2.22 9.05
CA ASP A 146 -8.73 1.72 9.65
C ASP A 146 -8.86 0.22 9.31
N PRO A 147 -9.57 -0.62 10.09
CA PRO A 147 -9.72 -2.02 9.75
C PRO A 147 -10.33 -2.22 8.35
N GLY A 148 -9.51 -2.70 7.41
CA GLY A 148 -9.92 -2.88 6.01
C GLY A 148 -9.82 -1.62 5.14
N SER A 149 -9.22 -0.53 5.63
CA SER A 149 -8.88 0.65 4.81
C SER A 149 -7.37 0.88 4.80
N TYR A 150 -6.83 1.10 3.61
CA TYR A 150 -5.39 1.31 3.43
C TYR A 150 -5.12 2.56 2.61
N GLY A 151 -4.09 3.28 3.03
CA GLY A 151 -3.47 4.31 2.23
C GLY A 151 -2.17 3.78 1.65
N GLY A 152 -1.66 4.45 0.63
CA GLY A 152 -0.36 4.12 0.09
C GLY A 152 0.35 5.30 -0.54
N PHE A 153 1.67 5.19 -0.57
CA PHE A 153 2.54 6.11 -1.27
C PHE A 153 3.38 5.36 -2.28
N LEU A 154 3.60 5.97 -3.44
CA LEU A 154 4.61 5.53 -4.40
C LEU A 154 5.60 6.68 -4.58
N ILE A 155 6.86 6.43 -4.24
CA ILE A 155 7.91 7.45 -4.24
C ILE A 155 9.06 7.02 -5.12
N SER A 156 9.36 7.84 -6.12
CA SER A 156 10.63 7.84 -6.83
C SER A 156 11.44 9.04 -6.38
N ASN A 157 12.71 8.86 -6.04
CA ASN A 157 13.61 9.97 -5.70
C ASN A 157 15.01 9.78 -6.30
N PRO A 158 15.15 9.76 -7.64
CA PRO A 158 16.44 9.99 -8.29
C PRO A 158 16.93 11.43 -8.08
N PRO A 159 18.25 11.70 -8.20
CA PRO A 159 18.85 13.00 -7.90
C PRO A 159 18.20 14.21 -8.58
N GLU A 160 17.76 14.04 -9.83
CA GLU A 160 17.24 15.13 -10.67
C GLU A 160 15.71 15.34 -10.49
N LYS A 161 15.01 14.37 -9.88
CA LYS A 161 13.55 14.34 -9.93
C LYS A 161 12.95 13.51 -8.80
N THR A 162 12.14 14.13 -7.95
CA THR A 162 11.27 13.39 -7.03
C THR A 162 9.86 13.28 -7.61
N VAL A 163 9.26 12.11 -7.48
CA VAL A 163 7.85 11.86 -7.82
C VAL A 163 7.20 11.18 -6.63
N VAL A 164 6.17 11.79 -6.08
CA VAL A 164 5.35 11.21 -5.01
C VAL A 164 3.92 11.08 -5.51
N ARG A 165 3.31 9.92 -5.26
CA ARG A 165 1.89 9.67 -5.49
C ARG A 165 1.28 9.13 -4.22
N GLN A 166 0.11 9.65 -3.85
CA GLN A 166 -0.74 9.09 -2.82
C GLN A 166 -1.88 8.30 -3.46
N MET A 167 -2.23 7.20 -2.79
CA MET A 167 -3.28 6.30 -3.20
C MET A 167 -4.15 5.94 -2.01
N GLU A 168 -5.43 5.70 -2.28
CA GLU A 168 -6.37 5.09 -1.34
C GLU A 168 -6.88 3.75 -1.88
N PHE A 169 -7.02 2.79 -0.99
CA PHE A 169 -7.46 1.43 -1.30
C PHE A 169 -8.85 1.25 -0.69
N HIS A 170 -9.88 1.35 -1.53
CA HIS A 170 -11.26 1.13 -1.12
C HIS A 170 -11.63 -0.34 -1.28
N GLN A 171 -12.01 -0.99 -0.20
CA GLN A 171 -12.40 -2.40 -0.23
C GLN A 171 -13.64 -2.60 -1.11
N LEU A 172 -13.52 -3.44 -2.14
CA LEU A 172 -14.62 -3.85 -3.02
C LEU A 172 -15.36 -5.06 -2.41
N HIS A 173 -14.59 -6.07 -2.01
CA HIS A 173 -15.09 -7.32 -1.42
C HIS A 173 -14.07 -7.87 -0.39
N GLY A 174 -14.57 -8.53 0.65
CA GLY A 174 -13.79 -9.07 1.78
C GLY A 174 -14.54 -8.86 3.10
N PRO A 175 -14.08 -9.45 4.21
CA PRO A 175 -14.67 -9.15 5.52
C PRO A 175 -14.48 -7.65 5.78
N ARG A 176 -15.57 -6.89 5.78
CA ARG A 176 -15.59 -5.61 6.48
C ARG A 176 -15.60 -6.01 7.95
N HIS A 177 -14.56 -5.71 8.72
CA HIS A 177 -14.63 -5.87 10.17
C HIS A 177 -15.70 -4.92 10.70
N ARG A 178 -16.97 -5.35 10.66
CA ARG A 178 -18.00 -4.86 11.55
C ARG A 178 -17.64 -5.43 12.92
N ALA A 179 -16.78 -4.70 13.64
CA ALA A 179 -16.38 -4.92 15.03
C ALA A 179 -16.55 -6.36 15.53
N ASP A 180 -15.47 -7.14 15.52
CA ASP A 180 -15.39 -8.38 16.30
C ASP A 180 -15.28 -8.04 17.80
N ASN A 181 -16.34 -7.43 18.35
CA ASN A 181 -16.56 -7.27 19.79
C ASN A 181 -17.17 -8.54 20.43
N LEU A 182 -17.13 -9.69 19.75
CA LEU A 182 -17.74 -10.93 20.24
C LEU A 182 -16.77 -11.92 20.89
N PHE A 183 -15.49 -11.58 21.07
CA PHE A 183 -14.54 -12.43 21.81
C PHE A 183 -13.81 -11.72 22.96
N ASN A 184 -14.47 -10.74 23.58
CA ASN A 184 -14.04 -10.17 24.86
C ASN A 184 -15.12 -10.37 25.94
N TYR A 185 -15.33 -11.64 26.32
CA TYR A 185 -15.89 -11.98 27.64
C TYR A 185 -14.82 -12.73 28.43
N ASN A 186 -13.88 -11.96 28.98
CA ASN A 186 -13.16 -12.38 30.16
C ASN A 186 -13.48 -11.40 31.28
N ARG A 187 -14.37 -11.85 32.18
CA ARG A 187 -14.33 -11.70 33.66
C ARG A 187 -15.75 -11.64 34.26
N PRO A 188 -15.91 -11.94 35.56
CA PRO A 188 -15.48 -13.09 36.32
C PRO A 188 -16.68 -13.69 37.09
N GLU A 189 -16.44 -14.73 37.89
CA GLU A 189 -17.41 -15.36 38.80
C GLU A 189 -18.17 -14.36 39.68
N HIS A 190 -19.47 -14.61 39.89
CA HIS A 190 -20.14 -14.27 41.15
C HIS A 190 -20.95 -15.44 41.67
N ARG A 191 -20.78 -15.62 42.99
CA ARG A 191 -21.18 -16.73 43.87
C ARG A 191 -22.67 -17.06 43.83
N ARG A 192 -22.95 -18.32 44.16
CA ARG A 192 -24.25 -18.79 44.68
C ARG A 192 -24.58 -18.12 46.00
#